data_AF-A0A532EBB4-F1
#
_entry.id   AF-A0A532EBB4-F1
#
_cell.length_a   1.000
_cell.length_b   1.000
_cell.length_c   1.000
_cell.angle_alpha   90.00
_cell.angle_beta   90.00
_cell.angle_gamma   90.00
#
_symmetry.space_group_name_H-M   'P 1'
#
loop_
_entity.id
_entity.type
_entity.pdbx_description
1 polymer ?
#
loop_
_entity_poly.entity_id
_entity_poly.type
_entity_poly.pdbx_seq_one_letter_code
_entity_poly.pdbx_strand_id
1 'polypeptide(L)' 'MKHPDSHSPVSFLANVARLPQKGLPVVIDADAGQRALLAVEHELLSVENYRAELLVEPWKRNGVKV' A
#
# COMPACT_ATOMS: atom_id res chain seq x y z
N MET A 1 1.72 14.91 -14.01
CA MET A 1 1.25 13.70 -14.72
C MET A 1 0.14 13.09 -13.89
N LYS A 2 -1.08 12.97 -14.44
CA LYS A 2 -2.09 12.09 -13.86
C LYS A 2 -1.72 10.68 -14.32
N HIS A 3 -1.18 9.86 -13.43
CA HIS A 3 -1.16 8.43 -13.70
C HIS A 3 -2.63 8.00 -13.80
N PRO A 4 -3.05 7.24 -14.82
CA PRO A 4 -4.35 6.60 -14.75
C PRO A 4 -4.46 5.85 -13.41
N ASP A 5 -5.66 5.73 -12.86
CA ASP A 5 -5.94 4.98 -11.61
C ASP A 5 -5.70 3.47 -11.81
N SER A 6 -4.49 3.09 -12.22
CA SER A 6 -3.99 1.72 -12.18
C SER A 6 -3.71 1.42 -10.72
N HIS A 7 -4.70 0.80 -10.08
CA HIS A 7 -4.49 0.19 -8.78
C HIS A 7 -3.43 -0.90 -8.90
N SER A 8 -2.34 -0.77 -8.13
CA SER A 8 -1.38 -1.85 -8.00
C SER A 8 -2.09 -3.12 -7.51
N PRO A 9 -1.68 -4.32 -7.96
CA PRO A 9 -2.18 -5.60 -7.47
C PRO A 9 -1.96 -5.77 -5.95
N VAL A 10 -1.07 -4.97 -5.36
CA VAL A 10 -0.80 -4.94 -3.92
C VAL A 10 -1.30 -3.61 -3.32
N SER A 11 -2.62 -3.37 -3.37
CA SER A 11 -3.27 -2.19 -2.79
C SER A 11 -4.07 -2.54 -1.54
N PHE A 12 -3.96 -1.72 -0.49
CA PHE A 12 -4.70 -1.88 0.77
C PHE A 12 -5.47 -0.62 1.12
N LEU A 13 -6.73 -0.77 1.52
CA LEU A 13 -7.59 0.35 1.93
C LEU A 13 -7.38 0.66 3.41
N ALA A 14 -7.02 1.91 3.71
CA ALA A 14 -6.93 2.44 5.07
C ALA A 14 -8.02 3.50 5.30
N ASN A 15 -8.83 3.33 6.35
CA ASN A 15 -9.81 4.33 6.72
C ASN A 15 -9.15 5.47 7.50
N VAL A 16 -9.09 6.66 6.88
CA VAL A 16 -8.46 7.85 7.44
C VAL A 16 -9.42 8.81 8.15
N ALA A 17 -10.72 8.49 8.21
CA ALA A 17 -11.72 9.38 8.82
C ALA A 17 -11.50 9.59 10.33
N ARG A 18 -10.91 8.59 11.01
CA ARG A 18 -10.55 8.65 12.43
C ARG A 18 -9.23 7.90 12.67
N LEU A 19 -8.11 8.60 12.48
CA LEU A 19 -6.79 8.02 12.76
C LEU A 19 -6.43 8.12 14.25
N PRO A 20 -5.85 7.08 14.85
CA PRO A 20 -5.28 7.16 16.20
C PRO A 20 -4.16 8.20 16.27
N GLN A 21 -3.97 8.83 17.43
CA GLN A 21 -2.88 9.80 17.64
C GLN A 21 -1.49 9.20 17.42
N LYS A 22 -1.32 7.90 17.70
CA LYS A 22 -0.07 7.15 17.49
C LYS A 22 0.06 6.55 16.08
N GLY A 23 -0.87 6.88 15.19
CA GLY A 23 -0.94 6.28 13.87
C GLY A 23 -1.70 4.97 13.81
N LEU A 24 -2.06 4.59 12.59
CA LEU A 24 -2.63 3.30 12.21
C LEU A 24 -1.53 2.51 11.49
N PRO A 25 -0.98 1.45 12.10
CA PRO A 25 -0.05 0.58 11.40
C PRO A 25 -0.80 -0.18 10.30
N VAL A 26 -0.23 -0.17 9.08
CA VAL A 26 -0.75 -0.91 7.93
C VAL A 26 0.36 -1.84 7.45
N VAL A 27 0.06 -3.14 7.47
CA VAL A 27 0.95 -4.17 6.95
C VAL A 27 0.38 -4.67 5.64
N ILE A 28 1.19 -4.56 4.61
CA ILE A 28 0.95 -5.14 3.30
C ILE A 28 1.76 -6.41 3.22
N ASP A 29 1.10 -7.54 3.07
CA ASP A 29 1.72 -8.84 2.88
C ASP A 29 1.10 -9.46 1.62
N ALA A 30 1.87 -9.49 0.53
CA ALA A 30 1.35 -9.89 -0.76
C ALA A 30 1.21 -11.42 -0.81
N ASP A 31 -0.01 -11.90 -1.05
CA ASP A 31 -0.24 -13.32 -1.29
C ASP A 31 0.38 -13.80 -2.61
N ALA A 32 0.36 -15.11 -2.86
CA ALA A 32 0.96 -15.68 -4.06
C ALA A 32 0.36 -15.13 -5.37
N GLY A 33 -0.95 -14.84 -5.39
CA GLY A 33 -1.63 -14.27 -6.56
C GLY A 33 -1.21 -12.82 -6.79
N GLN A 34 -1.18 -12.02 -5.71
CA GLN A 34 -0.72 -10.63 -5.76
C GLN A 34 0.74 -10.53 -6.21
N ARG A 35 1.63 -11.43 -5.74
CA ARG A 35 3.03 -11.50 -6.16
C ARG A 35 3.18 -11.88 -7.64
N ALA A 36 2.37 -12.81 -8.14
CA ALA A 36 2.38 -13.18 -9.55
C ALA A 36 1.94 -12.00 -10.45
N LEU A 37 0.87 -11.29 -10.07
CA LEU A 37 0.42 -10.11 -10.80
C LEU A 37 1.45 -8.97 -10.76
N LEU A 38 2.08 -8.76 -9.60
CA LEU A 38 3.14 -7.76 -9.45
C LEU A 38 4.35 -8.09 -10.33
N ALA A 39 4.72 -9.37 -10.45
CA ALA A 39 5.79 -9.80 -11.35
C ALA A 39 5.47 -9.52 -12.81
N VAL A 40 4.22 -9.79 -13.24
CA VAL A 40 3.74 -9.51 -14.60
C VAL A 40 3.75 -8.01 -14.90
N GLU A 41 3.26 -7.18 -13.98
CA GLU A 41 3.16 -5.72 -14.17
C GLU A 41 4.54 -5.05 -14.29
N HIS A 42 5.56 -5.58 -13.61
CA HIS A 42 6.90 -5.02 -13.60
C HIS A 42 7.92 -5.81 -14.42
N GLU A 43 7.48 -6.74 -15.27
CA GLU A 43 8.33 -7.56 -16.14
C GLU A 43 9.44 -8.32 -15.37
N LEU A 44 9.11 -8.80 -14.17
CA LEU A 44 10.01 -9.59 -13.33
C LEU A 44 9.81 -11.09 -13.58
N LEU A 45 10.87 -11.88 -13.39
CA LEU A 45 10.77 -13.35 -13.45
C LEU A 45 9.83 -13.90 -12.36
N SER A 46 10.00 -13.41 -11.13
CA SER A 46 9.18 -13.77 -9.98
C SER A 46 9.33 -12.74 -8.88
N VAL A 47 8.33 -12.68 -7.99
CA VAL A 47 8.39 -11.94 -6.72
C VAL A 47 8.32 -12.98 -5.60
N GLU A 48 9.47 -13.26 -5.00
CA GLU A 48 9.58 -14.28 -3.95
C GLU A 48 8.91 -13.83 -2.65
N ASN A 49 9.11 -12.58 -2.27
CA ASN A 49 8.52 -11.98 -1.07
C ASN A 49 8.25 -10.51 -1.32
N TYR A 50 7.10 -10.03 -0.83
CA TYR A 50 6.77 -8.61 -0.82
C TYR A 50 5.99 -8.30 0.46
N ARG A 51 6.66 -7.60 1.37
CA ARG A 51 6.09 -7.13 2.62
C ARG A 51 6.46 -5.67 2.83
N ALA A 52 5.47 -4.84 3.11
CA ALA A 52 5.68 -3.45 3.48
C ALA A 52 4.96 -3.13 4.78
N GLU A 53 5.67 -2.47 5.68
CA GLU A 53 5.14 -2.00 6.96
C GLU A 53 5.09 -0.48 6.92
N LEU A 54 3.88 0.06 7.01
CA LEU A 54 3.58 1.47 6.83
C LEU A 54 2.89 2.02 8.09
N LEU A 55 3.03 3.32 8.32
CA LEU A 55 2.37 3.99 9.43
C LEU A 55 1.55 5.17 8.91
N VAL A 56 0.23 5.01 8.91
CA VAL A 56 -0.68 6.05 8.48
C VAL A 56 -0.99 6.96 9.67
N GLU A 57 -0.58 8.22 9.62
CA GLU A 57 -0.74 9.15 10.74
C GLU A 57 -1.38 10.47 10.34
N PRO A 58 -2.04 11.16 11.28
CA PRO A 58 -2.42 12.55 11.09
C PRO A 58 -1.22 13.42 10.71
N TRP A 59 -1.44 14.33 9.77
CA TRP A 59 -0.48 15.37 9.38
C TRP A 59 -1.07 16.75 9.62
N LYS A 60 -0.29 17.81 9.41
CA LYS A 60 -0.71 19.20 9.61
C LYS A 60 -2.08 19.48 8.99
N ARG A 61 -2.93 20.19 9.74
CA ARG A 61 -4.34 20.45 9.41
C ARG A 61 -5.11 19.12 9.28
N ASN A 62 -5.84 18.90 8.19
CA ASN A 62 -6.58 17.66 7.92
C ASN A 62 -5.77 16.71 7.01
N GLY A 63 -4.44 16.81 7.03
CA GLY A 63 -3.58 15.99 6.19
C GLY A 63 -3.40 14.58 6.76
N VAL A 64 -2.95 13.67 5.89
CA VAL A 64 -2.53 12.32 6.26
C VAL A 64 -1.13 12.11 5.69
N LYS A 65 -0.24 11.48 6.46
CA LYS A 65 1.05 10.97 5.96
C LYS A 65 1.09 9.45 6.07
N VAL A 66 1.91 8.84 5.23
CA VAL A 66 2.22 7.41 5.18
C VAL A 66 3.73 7.26 5.10
#